data_AF-A0A8H6YHC8-F1
#
_entry.id   AF-A0A8H6YHC8-F1
#
_cell.length_a   1.000
_cell.length_b   1.000
_cell.length_c   1.000
_cell.angle_alpha   90.00
_cell.angle_beta   90.00
_cell.angle_gamma   90.00
#
_symmetry.space_group_name_H-M   'P 1'
#
loop_
_entity.id
_entity.type
_entity.pdbx_description
1 polymer ?
#
loop_
_entity_poly.entity_id
_entity_poly.type
_entity_poly.pdbx_seq_one_letter_code
_entity_poly.pdbx_strand_id
1 'polypeptide(L)'
;MSPAISFSPRINKDGTPVWGKRYIDGPGVWVTCVKGKEKQAVGELYELFNGLGAELWPEPQDDDENDSDAADSDEGLSIEAQIASEVSAMKRPKKEQRFTNCQTNTPCVVFISCKPPIDPVKLVMKHVQNVHETGLTHTRYSLRFSPVSASCVTNLPEIQTVCRTVFEPFFGEAVGQKFKYKIELRIRNHTTLSRTDLIEAIAKCVPEGHTVDLDDPELFIIVEVFKSICGVSVVRDYYKLQKFNVVEIANAYTAANPKSSANRIE
;
A
#
# COMPACT_ATOMS: atom_id res chain seq x y z
N MET A 1 -20.38 28.75 -0.45
CA MET A 1 -19.58 28.59 0.78
C MET A 1 -19.92 27.25 1.38
N SER A 2 -19.11 26.21 1.13
CA SER A 2 -19.32 24.88 1.71
C SER A 2 -18.64 24.83 3.08
N PRO A 3 -19.25 24.20 4.10
CA PRO A 3 -18.66 24.12 5.43
C PRO A 3 -17.45 23.19 5.40
N ALA A 4 -16.32 23.68 5.91
CA ALA A 4 -15.16 22.85 6.19
C ALA A 4 -15.56 21.83 7.26
N ILE A 5 -15.44 20.54 6.94
CA ILE A 5 -15.64 19.46 7.91
C ILE A 5 -14.48 19.54 8.90
N SER A 6 -14.72 20.13 10.07
CA SER A 6 -13.75 20.13 11.17
C SER A 6 -13.75 18.75 11.83
N PHE A 7 -12.64 18.02 11.67
CA PHE A 7 -12.42 16.77 12.37
C PHE A 7 -11.74 17.08 13.71
N SER A 8 -12.49 17.01 14.81
CA SER A 8 -11.94 17.11 16.15
C SER A 8 -11.36 15.75 16.61
N PRO A 9 -10.09 15.68 17.01
CA PRO A 9 -9.50 14.44 17.54
C PRO A 9 -10.10 14.07 18.90
N ARG A 10 -10.12 12.77 19.23
CA ARG A 10 -10.42 12.32 20.61
C ARG A 10 -9.23 12.64 21.48
N ILE A 11 -9.45 13.19 22.67
CA ILE A 11 -8.37 13.58 23.58
C ILE A 11 -8.24 12.53 24.68
N ASN A 12 -7.02 12.09 24.96
CA ASN A 12 -6.69 11.21 26.10
C ASN A 12 -7.02 11.92 27.43
N LYS A 13 -7.06 11.17 28.53
CA LYS A 13 -7.23 11.76 29.88
C LYS A 13 -6.11 12.74 30.27
N ASP A 14 -4.97 12.71 29.57
CA ASP A 14 -3.80 13.57 29.76
C ASP A 14 -3.79 14.82 28.85
N GLY A 15 -4.85 15.06 28.07
CA GLY A 15 -4.93 16.22 27.17
C GLY A 15 -4.21 16.03 25.83
N THR A 16 -3.54 14.90 25.60
CA THR A 16 -2.92 14.61 24.30
C THR A 16 -3.97 14.20 23.27
N PRO A 17 -3.93 14.74 22.05
CA PRO A 17 -4.82 14.30 20.99
C PRO A 17 -4.48 12.86 20.60
N VAL A 18 -5.43 11.95 20.82
CA VAL A 18 -5.40 10.59 20.27
C VAL A 18 -5.91 10.67 18.85
N TRP A 19 -4.96 10.82 17.93
CA TRP A 19 -5.17 10.39 16.56
C TRP A 19 -5.21 8.87 16.56
N GLY A 20 -6.37 8.28 16.83
CA GLY A 20 -6.56 6.85 16.57
C GLY A 20 -6.18 6.64 15.11
N LYS A 21 -5.06 5.94 14.84
CA LYS A 21 -4.46 5.68 13.51
C LYS A 21 -5.47 5.05 12.55
N ARG A 22 -6.39 5.87 12.04
CA ARG A 22 -7.46 5.50 11.10
C ARG A 22 -7.50 6.44 9.91
N TYR A 23 -6.62 7.44 9.86
CA TYR A 23 -6.47 8.29 8.68
C TYR A 23 -5.36 7.72 7.79
N ILE A 24 -5.56 7.84 6.48
CA ILE A 24 -4.58 7.43 5.47
C ILE A 24 -3.48 8.49 5.49
N ASP A 25 -2.27 8.07 5.80
CA ASP A 25 -1.10 8.94 5.88
C ASP A 25 0.18 8.15 5.63
N GLY A 26 1.15 8.84 5.04
CA GLY A 26 2.46 8.31 4.71
C GLY A 26 2.48 7.26 3.59
N PRO A 27 3.61 6.55 3.47
CA PRO A 27 3.79 5.48 2.49
C PRO A 27 2.82 4.32 2.74
N GLY A 28 2.40 3.66 1.66
CA GLY A 28 1.52 2.50 1.77
C GLY A 28 1.06 1.95 0.44
N VAL A 29 0.06 1.09 0.48
CA VAL A 29 -0.47 0.43 -0.72
C VAL A 29 -1.99 0.52 -0.73
N TRP A 30 -2.52 1.10 -1.80
CA TRP A 30 -3.94 0.98 -2.14
C TRP A 30 -4.18 -0.39 -2.75
N VAL A 31 -5.14 -1.14 -2.18
CA VAL A 31 -5.55 -2.44 -2.71
C VAL A 31 -7.03 -2.41 -3.04
N THR A 32 -7.38 -2.65 -4.31
CA THR A 32 -8.77 -2.91 -4.67
C THR A 32 -9.09 -4.38 -4.42
N CYS A 33 -10.26 -4.68 -3.87
CA CYS A 33 -10.68 -6.03 -3.51
C CYS A 33 -12.13 -6.32 -3.88
N VAL A 34 -12.52 -7.59 -3.81
CA VAL A 34 -13.91 -8.04 -4.06
C VAL A 34 -14.86 -7.40 -3.05
N LYS A 35 -16.00 -6.89 -3.55
CA LYS A 35 -17.03 -6.24 -2.72
C LYS A 35 -17.50 -7.15 -1.58
N GLY A 36 -17.49 -6.62 -0.35
CA GLY A 36 -17.93 -7.35 0.84
C GLY A 36 -16.91 -8.37 1.37
N LYS A 37 -15.71 -8.41 0.79
CA LYS A 37 -14.58 -9.26 1.22
C LYS A 37 -13.41 -8.43 1.75
N GLU A 38 -13.62 -7.17 2.09
CA GLU A 38 -12.58 -6.24 2.53
C GLU A 38 -11.86 -6.75 3.79
N LYS A 39 -12.59 -7.34 4.74
CA LYS A 39 -11.99 -7.89 5.98
C LYS A 39 -11.10 -9.10 5.68
N GLN A 40 -11.57 -10.01 4.83
CA GLN A 40 -10.79 -11.18 4.40
C GLN A 40 -9.56 -10.75 3.60
N ALA A 41 -9.73 -9.82 2.67
CA ALA A 41 -8.63 -9.25 1.89
C ALA A 41 -7.56 -8.63 2.80
N VAL A 42 -7.95 -7.89 3.84
CA VAL A 42 -7.00 -7.35 4.82
C VAL A 42 -6.22 -8.45 5.54
N GLY A 43 -6.87 -9.55 5.93
CA GLY A 43 -6.17 -10.71 6.52
C GLY A 43 -5.13 -11.31 5.57
N GLU A 44 -5.52 -11.57 4.32
CA GLU A 44 -4.60 -12.08 3.29
C GLU A 44 -3.45 -11.10 3.00
N LEU A 45 -3.71 -9.80 3.03
CA LEU A 45 -2.70 -8.76 2.82
C LEU A 45 -1.68 -8.70 3.96
N TYR A 46 -2.10 -8.92 5.21
CA TYR A 46 -1.18 -9.00 6.33
C TYR A 46 -0.23 -10.18 6.18
N GLU A 47 -0.75 -11.37 5.88
CA GLU A 47 0.07 -12.56 5.66
C GLU A 47 1.05 -12.37 4.50
N LEU A 48 0.55 -11.89 3.35
CA LEU A 48 1.36 -11.63 2.16
C LEU A 48 2.47 -10.58 2.43
N PHE A 49 2.11 -9.44 3.02
CA PHE A 49 3.06 -8.35 3.24
C PHE A 49 4.06 -8.67 4.34
N ASN A 50 3.66 -9.41 5.38
CA ASN A 50 4.62 -9.91 6.37
C ASN A 50 5.62 -10.88 5.75
N GLY A 51 5.17 -11.80 4.89
CA GLY A 51 6.06 -12.73 4.18
C GLY A 51 7.07 -12.00 3.29
N LEU A 52 6.59 -11.10 2.43
CA LEU A 52 7.47 -10.27 1.58
C LEU A 52 8.35 -9.32 2.40
N GLY A 53 7.82 -8.82 3.52
CA GLY A 53 8.53 -7.94 4.44
C GLY A 53 9.71 -8.64 5.11
N ALA A 54 9.54 -9.91 5.49
CA ALA A 54 10.60 -10.74 6.06
C ALA A 54 11.67 -11.10 5.02
N GLU A 55 11.28 -11.34 3.75
CA GLU A 55 12.21 -11.61 2.65
C GLU A 55 13.06 -10.38 2.28
N LEU A 56 12.42 -9.23 2.09
CA LEU A 56 13.07 -8.02 1.56
C LEU A 56 13.76 -7.17 2.65
N TRP A 57 13.23 -7.18 3.87
CA TRP A 57 13.73 -6.42 5.00
C TRP A 57 13.82 -7.31 6.25
N PRO A 58 14.70 -8.33 6.23
CA PRO A 58 14.86 -9.24 7.36
C PRO A 58 15.25 -8.46 8.61
N GLU A 59 14.61 -8.78 9.73
CA GLU A 59 15.03 -8.28 11.03
C GLU A 59 16.18 -9.14 11.53
N PRO A 60 17.12 -8.56 12.30
CA PRO A 60 17.99 -9.36 13.15
C PRO A 60 17.10 -10.27 14.01
N GLN A 61 17.37 -11.57 13.94
CA GLN A 61 16.61 -12.59 14.64
C GLN A 61 16.91 -12.46 16.14
N ASP A 62 15.97 -11.90 16.91
CA ASP A 62 15.88 -12.19 18.33
C ASP A 62 15.06 -13.49 18.46
N ASP A 63 15.71 -14.55 18.95
CA ASP A 63 15.19 -15.91 19.09
C ASP A 63 14.05 -15.98 20.12
N ASP A 64 12.83 -15.54 19.77
CA ASP A 64 11.62 -15.83 20.53
C ASP A 64 10.49 -16.29 19.58
N GLU A 65 10.58 -17.55 19.15
CA GLU A 65 9.52 -18.30 18.47
C GLU A 65 8.35 -18.59 19.44
N ASN A 66 7.24 -17.88 19.30
CA ASN A 66 5.87 -18.44 19.32
C ASN A 66 4.85 -17.29 19.24
N ASP A 67 4.25 -17.09 18.07
CA ASP A 67 3.02 -16.31 17.92
C ASP A 67 1.95 -17.22 17.32
N SER A 68 1.48 -18.17 18.13
CA SER A 68 0.14 -18.69 17.93
C SER A 68 -0.80 -17.66 18.52
N ASP A 69 -1.46 -16.89 17.64
CA ASP A 69 -2.70 -16.17 17.95
C ASP A 69 -3.71 -17.20 18.47
N ALA A 70 -3.67 -17.45 19.78
CA ALA A 70 -4.61 -18.31 20.47
C ALA A 70 -5.94 -17.58 20.51
N ALA A 71 -6.85 -18.07 19.68
CA ALA A 71 -8.28 -17.88 19.89
C ALA A 71 -8.60 -18.21 21.35
N ASP A 72 -9.23 -17.23 21.99
CA ASP A 72 -9.91 -17.26 23.27
C ASP A 72 -10.45 -18.65 23.61
N SER A 73 -9.75 -19.34 24.51
CA SER A 73 -10.25 -20.50 25.25
C SER A 73 -9.75 -20.36 26.69
N ASP A 74 -10.41 -19.44 27.40
CA ASP A 74 -10.41 -19.35 28.84
C ASP A 74 -11.09 -20.59 29.43
N GLU A 75 -10.32 -21.57 29.90
CA GLU A 75 -10.74 -22.50 30.94
C GLU A 75 -9.50 -23.19 31.57
N GLY A 76 -9.03 -22.68 32.71
CA GLY A 76 -8.28 -23.50 33.69
C GLY A 76 -6.95 -23.00 34.27
N LEU A 77 -6.52 -21.75 34.06
CA LEU A 77 -5.28 -21.25 34.69
C LEU A 77 -5.55 -20.66 36.09
N SER A 78 -4.63 -20.89 37.05
CA SER A 78 -4.73 -20.24 38.38
C SER A 78 -4.54 -18.73 38.24
N ILE A 79 -5.20 -17.98 39.13
CA ILE A 79 -5.21 -16.51 39.15
C ILE A 79 -3.78 -15.93 39.12
N GLU A 80 -2.83 -16.59 39.78
CA GLU A 80 -1.43 -16.18 39.84
C GLU A 80 -0.71 -16.37 38.50
N ALA A 81 -1.03 -17.43 37.75
CA ALA A 81 -0.50 -17.67 36.41
C ALA A 81 -1.08 -16.68 35.39
N GLN A 82 -2.36 -16.32 35.56
CA GLN A 82 -3.05 -15.32 34.74
C GLN A 82 -2.42 -13.93 34.95
N ILE A 83 -2.20 -13.51 36.21
CA ILE A 83 -1.52 -12.25 36.54
C ILE A 83 -0.05 -12.25 36.05
N ALA A 84 0.67 -13.36 36.19
CA ALA A 84 2.05 -13.46 35.69
C ALA A 84 2.10 -13.35 34.15
N SER A 85 1.14 -13.98 33.46
CA SER A 85 1.01 -13.88 32.01
C SER A 85 0.68 -12.45 31.56
N GLU A 86 -0.22 -11.75 32.27
CA GLU A 86 -0.57 -10.35 31.99
C GLU A 86 0.59 -9.39 32.24
N VAL A 87 1.32 -9.56 33.36
CA VAL A 87 2.50 -8.74 33.70
C VAL A 87 3.64 -8.99 32.71
N SER A 88 3.79 -10.21 32.21
CA SER A 88 4.78 -10.54 31.18
C SER A 88 4.41 -9.95 29.81
N ALA A 89 3.12 -9.94 29.46
CA ALA A 89 2.61 -9.32 28.24
C ALA A 89 2.73 -7.79 28.26
N MET A 90 2.67 -7.15 29.43
CA MET A 90 2.91 -5.70 29.59
C MET A 90 4.39 -5.31 29.52
N LYS A 91 5.31 -6.25 29.79
CA LYS A 91 6.77 -6.00 29.80
C LYS A 91 7.46 -6.28 28.46
N ARG A 92 6.81 -7.00 27.54
CA ARG A 92 7.35 -7.23 26.20
C ARG A 92 7.10 -5.98 25.33
N PRO A 93 8.14 -5.35 24.73
CA PRO A 93 7.91 -4.33 23.73
C PRO A 93 7.10 -5.00 22.60
N LYS A 94 5.86 -4.56 22.39
CA LYS A 94 5.04 -5.07 21.28
C LYS A 94 5.83 -4.86 20.00
N LYS A 95 6.17 -5.94 19.30
CA LYS A 95 6.83 -5.90 18.00
C LYS A 95 6.05 -4.90 17.14
N GLU A 96 6.71 -3.82 16.74
CA GLU A 96 6.01 -2.76 16.04
C GLU A 96 5.44 -3.30 14.74
N GLN A 97 4.11 -3.34 14.62
CA GLN A 97 3.46 -3.76 13.37
C GLN A 97 3.91 -2.84 12.23
N ARG A 98 4.64 -3.42 11.26
CA ARG A 98 5.17 -2.76 10.05
C ARG A 98 4.07 -2.34 9.08
N PHE A 99 2.94 -3.04 9.13
CA PHE A 99 1.77 -2.80 8.29
C PHE A 99 0.58 -2.40 9.16
N THR A 100 -0.18 -1.40 8.73
CA THR A 100 -1.39 -0.98 9.45
C THR A 100 -2.52 -0.74 8.46
N ASN A 101 -3.64 -1.43 8.62
CA ASN A 101 -4.84 -1.19 7.83
C ASN A 101 -5.49 0.16 8.20
N CYS A 102 -5.61 1.05 7.22
CA CYS A 102 -6.36 2.30 7.34
C CYS A 102 -7.78 2.11 6.78
N GLN A 103 -8.79 2.30 7.63
CA GLN A 103 -10.20 2.19 7.23
C GLN A 103 -10.56 3.27 6.21
N THR A 104 -10.89 2.85 4.98
CA THR A 104 -11.27 3.74 3.89
C THR A 104 -12.73 4.18 3.99
N ASN A 105 -13.58 3.40 4.67
CA ASN A 105 -15.05 3.52 4.69
C ASN A 105 -15.65 3.58 3.28
N THR A 106 -15.01 2.90 2.32
CA THR A 106 -15.47 2.78 0.93
C THR A 106 -15.40 1.31 0.53
N PRO A 107 -16.46 0.73 -0.06
CA PRO A 107 -16.44 -0.65 -0.52
C PRO A 107 -15.32 -0.90 -1.54
N CYS A 108 -14.84 -2.14 -1.59
CA CYS A 108 -13.88 -2.64 -2.59
C CYS A 108 -12.49 -2.01 -2.58
N VAL A 109 -12.14 -1.19 -1.57
CA VAL A 109 -10.82 -0.57 -1.50
C VAL A 109 -10.32 -0.47 -0.07
N VAL A 110 -9.08 -0.91 0.15
CA VAL A 110 -8.38 -0.82 1.43
C VAL A 110 -7.04 -0.12 1.24
N PHE A 111 -6.51 0.46 2.31
CA PHE A 111 -5.18 1.04 2.30
C PHE A 111 -4.38 0.42 3.43
N ILE A 112 -3.22 -0.13 3.11
CA ILE A 112 -2.28 -0.65 4.10
C ILE A 112 -1.10 0.32 4.18
N SER A 113 -0.99 1.03 5.30
CA SER A 113 0.15 1.89 5.60
C SER A 113 1.38 1.05 5.88
N CYS A 114 2.53 1.48 5.35
CA CYS A 114 3.83 0.86 5.51
C CYS A 114 4.69 1.75 6.40
N LYS A 115 5.20 1.20 7.51
CA LYS A 115 6.19 1.90 8.33
C LYS A 115 7.61 1.70 7.77
N PRO A 116 8.52 2.68 7.93
CA PRO A 116 9.94 2.48 7.67
C PRO A 116 10.47 1.23 8.39
N PRO A 117 11.36 0.43 7.77
CA PRO A 117 12.09 0.69 6.52
C PRO A 117 11.38 0.22 5.24
N ILE A 118 10.11 -0.17 5.31
CA ILE A 118 9.39 -0.75 4.16
C ILE A 118 9.17 0.29 3.06
N ASP A 119 9.66 -0.01 1.86
CA ASP A 119 9.35 0.73 0.65
C ASP A 119 8.15 0.07 -0.08
N PRO A 120 6.98 0.72 -0.14
CA PRO A 120 5.78 0.14 -0.75
C PRO A 120 5.94 -0.12 -2.25
N VAL A 121 6.79 0.64 -2.97
CA VAL A 121 7.04 0.39 -4.39
C VAL A 121 7.80 -0.93 -4.55
N LYS A 122 8.89 -1.13 -3.80
CA LYS A 122 9.65 -2.39 -3.84
C LYS A 122 8.79 -3.59 -3.42
N LEU A 123 7.99 -3.43 -2.36
CA LEU A 123 7.07 -4.46 -1.87
C LEU A 123 6.09 -4.90 -2.96
N VAL A 124 5.40 -3.95 -3.61
CA VAL A 124 4.43 -4.25 -4.66
C VAL A 124 5.12 -4.81 -5.90
N MET A 125 6.25 -4.23 -6.34
CA MET A 125 6.99 -4.70 -7.50
C MET A 125 7.43 -6.15 -7.35
N LYS A 126 7.99 -6.51 -6.18
CA LYS A 126 8.35 -7.89 -5.87
C LYS A 126 7.13 -8.81 -5.91
N HIS A 127 6.02 -8.40 -5.31
CA HIS A 127 4.79 -9.20 -5.33
C HIS A 127 4.32 -9.47 -6.76
N VAL A 128 4.13 -8.43 -7.58
CA VAL A 128 3.59 -8.59 -8.94
C VAL A 128 4.56 -9.34 -9.86
N GLN A 129 5.87 -9.24 -9.64
CA GLN A 129 6.88 -10.04 -10.34
C GLN A 129 6.76 -11.53 -9.95
N ASN A 130 6.65 -11.84 -8.66
CA ASN A 130 6.41 -13.22 -8.21
C ASN A 130 5.13 -13.80 -8.85
N VAL A 131 4.03 -13.02 -8.91
CA VAL A 131 2.79 -13.47 -9.59
C VAL A 131 3.02 -13.67 -11.09
N HIS A 132 3.77 -12.78 -11.74
CA HIS A 132 4.08 -12.88 -13.16
C HIS A 132 4.91 -14.13 -13.50
N GLU A 133 5.82 -14.53 -12.61
CA GLU A 133 6.69 -15.69 -12.80
C GLU A 133 6.03 -17.02 -12.41
N THR A 134 5.16 -17.02 -11.40
CA THR A 134 4.60 -18.26 -10.82
C THR A 134 3.12 -18.49 -11.12
N GLY A 135 2.37 -17.43 -11.46
CA GLY A 135 0.90 -17.47 -11.55
C GLY A 135 0.20 -17.63 -10.19
N LEU A 136 0.92 -17.51 -9.07
CA LEU A 136 0.38 -17.61 -7.72
C LEU A 136 0.18 -16.22 -7.14
N THR A 137 -1.08 -15.82 -6.93
CA THR A 137 -1.42 -14.50 -6.39
C THR A 137 -1.27 -14.40 -4.87
N HIS A 138 -1.23 -15.52 -4.16
CA HIS A 138 -1.25 -15.61 -2.68
C HIS A 138 -2.39 -14.83 -2.00
N THR A 139 -3.38 -14.39 -2.77
CA THR A 139 -4.54 -13.62 -2.36
C THR A 139 -5.73 -14.04 -3.22
N ARG A 140 -6.90 -14.20 -2.61
CA ARG A 140 -8.13 -14.60 -3.30
C ARG A 140 -9.04 -13.42 -3.56
N TYR A 141 -9.00 -12.41 -2.68
CA TYR A 141 -9.93 -11.29 -2.74
C TYR A 141 -9.29 -9.98 -3.19
N SER A 142 -7.96 -9.91 -3.24
CA SER A 142 -7.21 -8.75 -3.72
C SER A 142 -7.08 -8.76 -5.24
N LEU A 143 -7.26 -7.59 -5.86
CA LEU A 143 -7.25 -7.43 -7.32
C LEU A 143 -6.04 -6.60 -7.76
N ARG A 144 -6.01 -5.31 -7.43
CA ARG A 144 -4.98 -4.38 -7.89
C ARG A 144 -4.24 -3.76 -6.72
N PHE A 145 -2.92 -3.73 -6.81
CA PHE A 145 -2.02 -3.12 -5.84
C PHE A 145 -1.47 -1.82 -6.44
N SER A 146 -1.68 -0.69 -5.78
CA SER A 146 -1.20 0.62 -6.24
C SER A 146 -0.34 1.24 -5.14
N PRO A 147 1.00 1.21 -5.29
CA PRO A 147 1.90 1.68 -4.26
C PRO A 147 1.84 3.20 -4.15
N VAL A 148 2.10 3.72 -2.96
CA VAL A 148 2.16 5.14 -2.63
C VAL A 148 3.45 5.37 -1.85
N SER A 149 4.41 6.07 -2.44
CA SER A 149 5.67 6.41 -1.78
C SER A 149 5.48 7.52 -0.76
N ALA A 150 4.62 8.49 -1.07
CA ALA A 150 4.24 9.57 -0.18
C ALA A 150 2.81 10.05 -0.46
N SER A 151 2.14 10.58 0.56
CA SER A 151 0.79 11.11 0.46
C SER A 151 0.68 12.52 1.03
N CYS A 152 -0.28 13.29 0.53
CA CYS A 152 -0.63 14.60 1.07
C CYS A 152 -2.14 14.84 1.02
N VAL A 153 -2.57 15.95 1.62
CA VAL A 153 -3.92 16.48 1.43
C VAL A 153 -4.09 16.93 -0.03
N THR A 154 -5.26 16.68 -0.60
CA THR A 154 -5.59 16.99 -2.00
C THR A 154 -5.75 18.50 -2.26
N ASN A 155 -4.63 19.21 -2.32
CA ASN A 155 -4.53 20.58 -2.84
C ASN A 155 -3.29 20.70 -3.75
N LEU A 156 -3.32 21.60 -4.74
CA LEU A 156 -2.25 21.66 -5.75
C LEU A 156 -0.86 21.93 -5.16
N PRO A 157 -0.65 22.91 -4.25
CA PRO A 157 0.68 23.15 -3.67
C PRO A 157 1.27 21.93 -2.94
N GLU A 158 0.48 21.24 -2.12
CA GLU A 158 0.92 20.05 -1.39
C GLU A 158 1.22 18.89 -2.33
N ILE A 159 0.40 18.70 -3.38
CA ILE A 159 0.65 17.69 -4.40
C ILE A 159 1.97 17.94 -5.11
N GLN A 160 2.26 19.19 -5.47
CA GLN A 160 3.53 19.55 -6.10
C GLN A 160 4.72 19.31 -5.18
N THR A 161 4.59 19.60 -3.88
CA THR A 161 5.62 19.32 -2.88
C THR A 161 5.89 17.82 -2.76
N VAL A 162 4.84 17.01 -2.60
CA VAL A 162 4.98 15.54 -2.57
C VAL A 162 5.58 15.00 -3.86
N CYS A 163 5.16 15.51 -5.01
CA CYS A 163 5.75 15.11 -6.29
C CYS A 163 7.26 15.35 -6.31
N ARG A 164 7.74 16.54 -5.89
CA ARG A 164 9.17 16.83 -5.80
C ARG A 164 9.89 15.88 -4.83
N THR A 165 9.33 15.64 -3.64
CA THR A 165 9.92 14.69 -2.67
C THR A 165 10.06 13.27 -3.23
N VAL A 166 9.11 12.81 -4.05
CA VAL A 166 9.14 11.48 -4.66
C VAL A 166 10.05 11.45 -5.90
N PHE A 167 10.07 12.52 -6.69
CA PHE A 167 10.79 12.60 -7.96
C PHE A 167 12.29 12.83 -7.77
N GLU A 168 12.69 13.67 -6.82
CA GLU A 168 14.10 13.98 -6.54
C GLU A 168 14.98 12.74 -6.34
N PRO A 169 14.66 11.78 -5.44
CA PRO A 169 15.50 10.59 -5.29
C PRO A 169 15.46 9.69 -6.53
N PHE A 170 14.30 9.53 -7.15
CA PHE A 170 14.15 8.63 -8.30
C PHE A 170 14.91 9.11 -9.55
N PHE A 171 14.76 10.38 -9.92
CA PHE A 171 15.46 10.97 -11.06
C PHE A 171 16.91 11.34 -10.72
N GLY A 172 17.21 11.60 -9.44
CA GLY A 172 18.56 11.82 -8.93
C GLY A 172 19.45 10.56 -8.98
N GLU A 173 18.89 9.36 -8.86
CA GLU A 173 19.63 8.12 -9.12
C GLU A 173 19.91 7.87 -10.61
N ALA A 174 19.11 8.48 -11.50
CA ALA A 174 19.15 8.28 -12.94
C ALA A 174 19.70 9.49 -13.71
N VAL A 175 20.69 10.20 -13.14
CA VAL A 175 21.29 11.40 -13.75
C VAL A 175 21.76 11.10 -15.18
N GLY A 176 21.30 11.91 -16.14
CA GLY A 176 21.67 11.79 -17.55
C GLY A 176 20.82 10.83 -18.37
N GLN A 177 19.92 10.06 -17.74
CA GLN A 177 18.93 9.27 -18.47
C GLN A 177 17.70 10.12 -18.80
N LYS A 178 17.23 10.01 -20.04
CA LYS A 178 15.95 10.58 -20.47
C LYS A 178 14.94 9.45 -20.52
N PHE A 179 13.75 9.71 -20.00
CA PHE A 179 12.69 8.71 -19.93
C PHE A 179 11.45 9.24 -20.60
N LYS A 180 10.77 8.35 -21.30
CA LYS A 180 9.36 8.52 -21.66
C LYS A 180 8.48 8.17 -20.47
N TYR A 181 7.59 9.07 -20.08
CA TYR A 181 6.74 8.85 -18.91
C TYR A 181 5.26 9.08 -19.19
N LYS A 182 4.41 8.45 -18.37
CA LYS A 182 2.97 8.66 -18.35
C LYS A 182 2.47 8.90 -16.93
N ILE A 183 1.57 9.86 -16.78
CA ILE A 183 0.85 10.10 -15.52
C ILE A 183 -0.42 9.25 -15.53
N GLU A 184 -0.48 8.24 -14.66
CA GLU A 184 -1.65 7.39 -14.46
C GLU A 184 -2.46 7.90 -13.26
N LEU A 185 -3.42 8.79 -13.54
CA LEU A 185 -4.28 9.39 -12.52
C LEU A 185 -5.57 8.60 -12.32
N ARG A 186 -5.85 8.27 -11.04
CA ARG A 186 -7.11 7.70 -10.56
C ARG A 186 -7.70 8.58 -9.48
N ILE A 187 -8.98 8.93 -9.65
CA ILE A 187 -9.71 9.78 -8.72
C ILE A 187 -10.91 8.97 -8.19
N ARG A 188 -11.02 8.87 -6.87
CA ARG A 188 -12.12 8.20 -6.17
C ARG A 188 -12.69 9.13 -5.11
N ASN A 189 -14.02 9.29 -5.11
CA ASN A 189 -14.75 10.08 -4.13
C ASN A 189 -14.20 11.52 -3.96
N HIS A 190 -13.71 12.12 -5.03
CA HIS A 190 -13.20 13.48 -5.07
C HIS A 190 -13.71 14.21 -6.30
N THR A 191 -14.18 15.44 -6.14
CA THR A 191 -14.82 16.24 -7.20
C THR A 191 -14.29 17.67 -7.28
N THR A 192 -13.37 18.06 -6.40
CA THR A 192 -12.93 19.46 -6.25
C THR A 192 -11.85 19.84 -7.26
N LEU A 193 -10.89 18.96 -7.50
CA LEU A 193 -9.82 19.17 -8.47
C LEU A 193 -10.15 18.48 -9.79
N SER A 194 -9.93 19.20 -10.90
CA SER A 194 -10.09 18.62 -12.23
C SER A 194 -8.92 17.70 -12.56
N ARG A 195 -9.19 16.70 -13.41
CA ARG A 195 -8.15 15.79 -13.94
C ARG A 195 -7.05 16.57 -14.68
N THR A 196 -7.44 17.58 -15.46
CA THR A 196 -6.51 18.41 -16.24
C THR A 196 -5.57 19.18 -15.35
N ASP A 197 -6.09 19.90 -14.35
CA ASP A 197 -5.27 20.71 -13.43
C ASP A 197 -4.25 19.85 -12.67
N LEU A 198 -4.67 18.66 -12.25
CA LEU A 198 -3.79 17.70 -11.57
C LEU A 198 -2.65 17.25 -12.50
N ILE A 199 -2.98 16.80 -13.71
CA ILE A 199 -1.98 16.32 -14.67
C ILE A 199 -0.99 17.44 -15.00
N GLU A 200 -1.46 18.66 -15.26
CA GLU A 200 -0.59 19.81 -15.54
C GLU A 200 0.31 20.16 -14.35
N ALA A 201 -0.23 20.16 -13.13
CA ALA A 201 0.55 20.48 -11.93
C ALA A 201 1.64 19.43 -11.66
N ILE A 202 1.33 18.14 -11.87
CA ILE A 202 2.28 17.04 -11.70
C ILE A 202 3.35 17.07 -12.80
N ALA A 203 2.95 17.29 -14.07
CA ALA A 203 3.88 17.35 -15.20
C ALA A 203 4.93 18.47 -15.02
N LYS A 204 4.53 19.62 -14.44
CA LYS A 204 5.44 20.73 -14.09
C LYS A 204 6.46 20.37 -13.01
N CYS A 205 6.24 19.29 -12.25
CA CYS A 205 7.19 18.84 -11.23
C CYS A 205 8.22 17.84 -11.77
N VAL A 206 8.00 17.27 -12.97
CA VAL A 206 8.94 16.34 -13.58
C VAL A 206 10.17 17.11 -14.06
N PRO A 207 11.41 16.66 -13.75
CA PRO A 207 12.62 17.32 -14.21
C PRO A 207 12.70 17.47 -15.74
N GLU A 208 13.46 18.45 -16.20
CA GLU A 208 13.67 18.67 -17.63
C GLU A 208 14.39 17.48 -18.30
N GLY A 209 14.07 17.22 -19.57
CA GLY A 209 14.68 16.15 -20.36
C GLY A 209 13.87 14.85 -20.42
N HIS A 210 12.85 14.68 -19.58
CA HIS A 210 11.87 13.60 -19.70
C HIS A 210 10.70 14.03 -20.59
N THR A 211 10.14 13.11 -21.37
CA THR A 211 9.07 13.41 -22.34
C THR A 211 7.82 12.60 -22.03
N VAL A 212 6.64 13.21 -22.19
CA VAL A 212 5.37 12.49 -22.03
C VAL A 212 5.16 11.58 -23.24
N ASP A 213 4.92 10.29 -23.00
CA ASP A 213 4.50 9.32 -24.01
C ASP A 213 3.29 8.56 -23.48
N LEU A 214 2.13 8.67 -24.16
CA LEU A 214 0.89 8.06 -23.70
C LEU A 214 0.73 6.62 -24.21
N ASP A 215 1.50 6.23 -25.23
CA ASP A 215 1.36 4.97 -25.95
C ASP A 215 2.44 3.97 -25.51
N ASP A 216 3.71 4.41 -25.44
CA ASP A 216 4.86 3.60 -25.07
C ASP A 216 5.74 4.26 -23.98
N PRO A 217 5.21 4.44 -22.75
CA PRO A 217 5.97 4.97 -21.62
C PRO A 217 6.89 3.93 -20.97
N GLU A 218 8.09 4.38 -20.60
CA GLU A 218 9.06 3.61 -19.79
C GLU A 218 8.75 3.73 -18.29
N LEU A 219 8.29 4.90 -17.87
CA LEU A 219 7.96 5.24 -16.49
C LEU A 219 6.48 5.58 -16.32
N PHE A 220 5.92 5.18 -15.18
CA PHE A 220 4.56 5.53 -14.80
C PHE A 220 4.57 6.28 -13.48
N ILE A 221 4.05 7.50 -13.49
CA ILE A 221 3.76 8.27 -12.30
C ILE A 221 2.33 7.90 -11.88
N ILE A 222 2.20 7.05 -10.88
CA ILE A 222 0.89 6.64 -10.36
C ILE A 222 0.42 7.71 -9.38
N VAL A 223 -0.77 8.25 -9.63
CA VAL A 223 -1.41 9.21 -8.74
C VAL A 223 -2.79 8.71 -8.35
N GLU A 224 -2.98 8.45 -7.06
CA GLU A 224 -4.22 7.95 -6.48
C GLU A 224 -4.82 9.05 -5.58
N VAL A 225 -5.89 9.69 -6.06
CA VAL A 225 -6.69 10.64 -5.29
C VAL A 225 -7.87 9.91 -4.69
N PHE A 226 -7.97 9.89 -3.36
CA PHE A 226 -9.08 9.30 -2.63
C PHE A 226 -9.60 10.28 -1.57
N LYS A 227 -10.84 10.73 -1.71
CA LYS A 227 -11.45 11.75 -0.84
C LYS A 227 -10.57 13.01 -0.79
N SER A 228 -9.94 13.29 0.35
CA SER A 228 -9.07 14.45 0.56
C SER A 228 -7.59 14.09 0.60
N ILE A 229 -7.21 12.87 0.18
CA ILE A 229 -5.83 12.39 0.17
C ILE A 229 -5.37 12.14 -1.26
N CYS A 230 -4.15 12.57 -1.59
CA CYS A 230 -3.46 12.28 -2.85
C CYS A 230 -2.19 11.49 -2.53
N GLY A 231 -2.03 10.31 -3.12
CA GLY A 231 -0.82 9.49 -3.04
C GLY A 231 -0.08 9.47 -4.37
N VAL A 232 1.25 9.52 -4.33
CA VAL A 232 2.13 9.54 -5.51
C VAL A 232 3.19 8.43 -5.40
N SER A 233 3.46 7.76 -6.50
CA SER A 233 4.62 6.86 -6.67
C SER A 233 5.10 6.85 -8.12
N VAL A 234 6.35 6.42 -8.32
CA VAL A 234 6.95 6.21 -9.65
C VAL A 234 7.30 4.74 -9.80
N VAL A 235 6.85 4.13 -10.90
CA VAL A 235 7.05 2.69 -11.17
C VAL A 235 7.43 2.42 -12.62
N ARG A 236 7.92 1.21 -12.87
CA ARG A 236 8.27 0.67 -14.21
C ARG A 236 7.37 -0.52 -14.55
N ASP A 237 7.41 -0.95 -15.81
CA ASP A 237 6.73 -2.17 -16.29
C ASP A 237 5.22 -2.22 -16.02
N TYR A 238 4.57 -1.06 -15.82
CA TYR A 238 3.20 -1.01 -15.33
C TYR A 238 2.20 -1.71 -16.26
N TYR A 239 2.30 -1.48 -17.57
CA TYR A 239 1.45 -2.14 -18.56
C TYR A 239 1.83 -3.61 -18.76
N LYS A 240 3.13 -3.93 -18.77
CA LYS A 240 3.63 -5.30 -18.85
C LYS A 240 3.10 -6.16 -17.68
N LEU A 241 3.02 -5.59 -16.49
CA LEU A 241 2.53 -6.22 -15.27
C LEU A 241 1.03 -5.94 -15.05
N GLN A 242 0.25 -5.84 -16.13
CA GLN A 242 -1.22 -5.73 -16.14
C GLN A 242 -1.77 -4.67 -15.17
N LYS A 243 -1.12 -3.50 -15.11
CA LYS A 243 -1.47 -2.38 -14.21
C LYS A 243 -1.52 -2.80 -12.74
N PHE A 244 -0.67 -3.76 -12.37
CA PHE A 244 -0.56 -4.40 -11.05
C PHE A 244 -1.86 -5.07 -10.59
N ASN A 245 -2.69 -5.54 -11.53
CA ASN A 245 -3.83 -6.38 -11.21
C ASN A 245 -3.38 -7.86 -11.18
N VAL A 246 -3.20 -8.42 -9.99
CA VAL A 246 -2.64 -9.76 -9.81
C VAL A 246 -3.51 -10.87 -10.39
N VAL A 247 -4.83 -10.64 -10.48
CA VAL A 247 -5.75 -11.58 -11.13
C VAL A 247 -5.49 -11.62 -12.64
N GLU A 248 -5.30 -10.45 -13.26
CA GLU A 248 -5.00 -10.37 -14.70
C GLU A 248 -3.61 -10.93 -15.01
N ILE A 249 -2.63 -10.70 -14.14
CA ILE A 249 -1.29 -11.29 -14.26
C ILE A 249 -1.39 -12.83 -14.21
N ALA A 250 -2.11 -13.38 -13.23
CA ALA A 250 -2.27 -14.83 -13.09
C ALA A 250 -3.07 -15.45 -14.25
N ASN A 251 -4.08 -14.75 -14.76
CA ASN A 251 -4.82 -15.17 -15.95
C ASN A 251 -3.91 -15.20 -17.19
N ALA A 252 -3.09 -14.18 -17.39
CA ALA A 252 -2.13 -14.14 -18.49
C ALA A 252 -1.08 -15.26 -18.38
N TYR A 253 -0.58 -15.53 -17.17
CA TYR A 253 0.32 -16.66 -16.91
C TYR A 253 -0.34 -18.00 -17.29
N THR A 254 -1.58 -18.21 -16.85
CA THR A 254 -2.31 -19.46 -17.12
C THR A 254 -2.58 -19.63 -18.63
N ALA A 255 -2.91 -18.55 -19.33
CA ALA A 255 -3.12 -18.57 -20.77
C ALA A 255 -1.82 -18.90 -21.54
N ALA A 256 -0.66 -18.42 -21.07
CA ALA A 256 0.64 -18.75 -21.64
C ALA A 256 1.10 -20.19 -21.27
N ASN A 257 0.69 -20.69 -20.09
CA ASN A 257 1.15 -21.96 -19.52
C ASN A 257 0.00 -22.96 -19.25
N PRO A 258 -0.74 -23.42 -20.27
CA PRO A 258 -1.97 -24.21 -20.09
C PRO A 258 -1.77 -25.61 -19.48
N LYS A 259 -0.53 -26.08 -19.29
CA LYS A 259 -0.21 -27.36 -18.63
C LYS A 259 -0.06 -27.25 -17.10
N SER A 260 0.14 -26.03 -16.57
CA SER A 260 0.27 -25.77 -15.13
C SER A 260 -1.08 -25.81 -14.40
N SER A 261 -2.17 -25.50 -15.11
CA SER A 261 -3.53 -25.50 -14.55
C SER A 261 -4.08 -26.88 -14.20
N ALA A 262 -3.59 -27.96 -14.84
CA ALA A 262 -4.04 -29.32 -14.60
C ALA A 262 -3.62 -29.89 -13.23
N ASN A 263 -2.56 -29.35 -12.61
CA ASN A 263 -2.04 -29.81 -11.32
C ASN A 263 -2.54 -29.00 -10.10
N ARG A 264 -3.53 -28.11 -10.28
CA ARG A 264 -3.96 -27.15 -9.23
C ARG A 264 -5.35 -27.46 -8.65
N ILE A 265 -5.94 -28.61 -9.00
CA ILE A 265 -7.31 -29.04 -8.60
C ILE A 265 -7.30 -30.24 -7.62
N GLU A 266 -6.12 -30.75 -7.21
CA GLU A 266 -6.03 -31.76 -6.15
C GLU A 266 -5.70 -31.16 -4.78
#